data_AF-A0A7S0CFB6-F1
#
_entry.id   AF-A0A7S0CFB6-F1
#
_cell.length_a   1.000
_cell.length_b   1.000
_cell.length_c   1.000
_cell.angle_alpha   90.00
_cell.angle_beta   90.00
_cell.angle_gamma   90.00
#
_symmetry.space_group_name_H-M   'P 1'
#
loop_
_entity.id
_entity.type
_entity.pdbx_description
1 polymer ?
#
loop_
_entity_poly.entity_id
_entity_poly.type
_entity_poly.pdbx_seq_one_letter_code
_entity_poly.pdbx_strand_id
1 'polypeptide(L)'
;MHLRTISSTLKKSSKKRSNWCREKKREIESDGKYSEDEKTDLLKKLDDSHENISAIQCLFNPQSFTQTVENIFHFSFMVKNGSAGIKVERNPFVRQGGGSKTPTIRPIPRDCDNPPQPRQAIIAFNMADWRSLCAAYKIDKSDVPHRTGSKHTKKGRNSVAPLPH
;
A
#
# COMPACT_ATOMS: atom_id res chain seq x y z
N MET A 1 -19.57 5.30 -3.77
CA MET A 1 -18.67 5.24 -4.95
C MET A 1 -17.21 4.96 -4.58
N HIS A 2 -16.66 5.57 -3.51
CA HIS A 2 -15.23 5.44 -3.11
C HIS A 2 -14.79 4.04 -2.61
N LEU A 3 -15.64 3.31 -1.88
CA LEU A 3 -15.37 1.95 -1.39
C LEU A 3 -15.01 0.95 -2.50
N ARG A 4 -15.73 0.99 -3.63
CA ARG A 4 -15.49 0.06 -4.75
C ARG A 4 -14.11 0.31 -5.38
N THR A 5 -13.66 1.55 -5.41
CA THR A 5 -12.35 1.94 -5.96
C THR A 5 -11.23 1.27 -5.17
N ILE A 6 -11.21 1.43 -3.84
CA ILE A 6 -10.16 0.85 -2.99
C ILE A 6 -10.13 -0.66 -3.10
N SER A 7 -11.29 -1.34 -2.97
CA SER A 7 -11.33 -2.80 -3.12
C SER A 7 -10.87 -3.27 -4.50
N SER A 8 -11.21 -2.55 -5.57
CA SER A 8 -10.75 -2.87 -6.92
C SER A 8 -9.25 -2.62 -7.10
N THR A 9 -8.71 -1.55 -6.51
CA THR A 9 -7.28 -1.25 -6.50
C THR A 9 -6.51 -2.32 -5.75
N LEU A 10 -6.95 -2.73 -4.56
CA LEU A 10 -6.30 -3.78 -3.78
C LEU A 10 -6.26 -5.11 -4.57
N LYS A 11 -7.35 -5.49 -5.25
CA LYS A 11 -7.38 -6.66 -6.13
C LYS A 11 -6.41 -6.55 -7.30
N LYS A 12 -6.36 -5.38 -7.95
CA LYS A 12 -5.44 -5.11 -9.07
C LYS A 12 -3.98 -5.15 -8.61
N SER A 13 -3.64 -4.45 -7.52
CA SER A 13 -2.28 -4.43 -6.95
C SER A 13 -1.86 -5.82 -6.48
N SER A 14 -2.76 -6.59 -5.84
CA SER A 14 -2.52 -7.98 -5.44
C SER A 14 -2.25 -8.87 -6.65
N LYS A 15 -3.06 -8.78 -7.72
CA LYS A 15 -2.84 -9.55 -8.94
C LYS A 15 -1.52 -9.19 -9.63
N LYS A 16 -1.18 -7.89 -9.68
CA LYS A 16 0.09 -7.40 -10.20
C LYS A 16 1.26 -7.95 -9.37
N ARG A 17 1.14 -7.96 -8.04
CA ARG A 17 2.15 -8.52 -7.14
C ARG A 17 2.35 -10.02 -7.36
N SER A 18 1.27 -10.78 -7.46
CA SER A 18 1.31 -12.22 -7.76
C SER A 18 2.05 -12.51 -9.06
N ASN A 19 1.73 -11.77 -10.13
CA ASN A 19 2.42 -11.94 -11.41
C ASN A 19 3.93 -11.61 -11.29
N TRP A 20 4.27 -10.52 -10.60
CA TRP A 20 5.66 -10.16 -10.33
C TRP A 20 6.41 -11.23 -9.52
N CYS A 21 5.77 -11.80 -8.50
CA CYS A 21 6.36 -12.88 -7.72
C CYS A 21 6.62 -14.11 -8.58
N ARG A 22 5.69 -14.49 -9.46
CA ARG A 22 5.85 -15.62 -10.39
C ARG A 22 7.02 -15.43 -11.35
N GLU A 23 7.18 -14.22 -11.89
CA GLU A 23 8.29 -13.87 -12.76
C GLU A 23 9.63 -13.88 -12.00
N LYS A 24 9.67 -13.28 -10.80
CA LYS A 24 10.87 -13.26 -9.97
C LYS A 24 11.32 -14.64 -9.49
N LYS A 25 10.40 -15.57 -9.23
CA LYS A 25 10.76 -16.96 -8.92
C LYS A 25 11.55 -17.60 -10.06
N ARG A 26 11.07 -17.46 -11.30
CA ARG A 26 11.75 -18.00 -12.49
C ARG A 26 13.14 -17.39 -12.67
N GLU A 27 13.26 -16.08 -12.44
CA GLU A 27 14.56 -15.39 -12.48
C GLU A 27 15.53 -15.99 -11.45
N ILE A 28 15.11 -16.12 -10.18
CA ILE A 28 15.92 -16.68 -9.09
C ILE A 28 16.32 -18.14 -9.35
N GLU A 29 15.40 -18.95 -9.87
CA GLU A 29 15.67 -20.35 -10.24
C GLU A 29 16.74 -20.46 -11.34
N SER A 30 16.71 -19.54 -12.32
CA SER A 30 17.67 -19.51 -13.44
C SER A 30 18.98 -18.78 -13.12
N ASP A 31 19.03 -17.97 -12.05
CA ASP A 31 20.17 -17.14 -11.71
C ASP A 31 21.24 -17.97 -10.97
N GLY A 32 22.40 -18.13 -11.61
CA GLY A 32 23.55 -18.83 -11.05
C GLY A 32 24.27 -18.07 -9.92
N LYS A 33 23.83 -16.85 -9.59
CA LYS A 33 24.41 -16.01 -8.53
C LYS A 33 24.06 -16.47 -7.12
N TYR A 34 22.93 -17.15 -6.94
CA TYR A 34 22.43 -17.57 -5.63
C TYR A 34 22.83 -19.01 -5.33
N SER A 35 23.24 -19.30 -4.09
CA SER A 35 23.38 -20.68 -3.65
C SER A 35 22.00 -21.36 -3.56
N GLU A 36 21.97 -22.70 -3.54
CA GLU A 36 20.70 -23.45 -3.42
C GLU A 36 19.94 -23.13 -2.12
N ASP A 37 20.66 -22.90 -1.02
CA ASP A 37 20.06 -22.47 0.25
C ASP A 37 19.47 -21.06 0.15
N GLU A 38 20.16 -20.12 -0.52
CA GLU A 38 19.67 -18.76 -0.75
C GLU A 38 18.44 -18.75 -1.65
N LYS A 39 18.43 -19.56 -2.71
CA LYS A 39 17.26 -19.74 -3.58
C LYS A 39 16.07 -20.24 -2.77
N THR A 40 16.25 -21.29 -1.97
CA THR A 40 15.19 -21.88 -1.15
C THR A 40 14.57 -20.87 -0.19
N ASP A 41 15.39 -20.07 0.50
CA ASP A 41 14.92 -19.03 1.41
C ASP A 41 14.15 -17.90 0.68
N LEU A 42 14.66 -17.45 -0.48
CA LEU A 42 14.01 -16.42 -1.29
C LEU A 42 12.67 -16.89 -1.89
N LEU A 43 12.62 -18.13 -2.39
CA LEU A 43 11.40 -18.73 -2.95
C LEU A 43 10.31 -18.87 -1.88
N LYS A 44 10.68 -19.33 -0.68
CA LYS A 44 9.75 -19.41 0.46
C LYS A 44 9.19 -18.05 0.84
N LYS A 45 10.04 -17.02 0.93
CA LYS A 45 9.61 -15.64 1.21
C LYS A 45 8.69 -15.07 0.12
N LEU A 46 8.90 -15.47 -1.13
CA LEU A 46 8.04 -15.10 -2.25
C LEU A 46 6.67 -15.74 -2.15
N ASP A 47 6.56 -16.98 -1.66
CA ASP A 47 5.28 -17.62 -1.37
C ASP A 47 4.54 -16.94 -0.23
N ASP A 48 5.22 -16.68 0.89
CA ASP A 48 4.63 -16.03 2.08
C ASP A 48 4.13 -14.59 1.82
N SER A 49 4.64 -13.96 0.75
CA SER A 49 4.32 -12.58 0.36
C SER A 49 3.72 -12.43 -1.04
N HIS A 50 3.31 -13.54 -1.66
CA HIS A 50 2.87 -13.60 -3.06
C HIS A 50 1.78 -12.59 -3.43
N GLU A 51 0.91 -12.23 -2.47
CA GLU A 51 -0.22 -11.32 -2.68
C GLU A 51 -0.19 -10.07 -1.79
N ASN A 52 0.85 -9.92 -0.97
CA ASN A 52 0.92 -8.79 -0.05
C ASN A 52 1.30 -7.52 -0.77
N ILE A 53 0.56 -6.47 -0.50
CA ILE A 53 0.76 -5.15 -1.12
C ILE A 53 1.14 -4.13 -0.07
N SER A 54 1.94 -3.14 -0.46
CA SER A 54 2.37 -2.08 0.44
C SER A 54 1.16 -1.28 0.94
N ALA A 55 0.92 -1.28 2.25
CA ALA A 55 -0.16 -0.50 2.85
C ALA A 55 0.10 1.00 2.64
N ILE A 56 1.37 1.41 2.67
CA ILE A 56 1.77 2.79 2.46
C ILE A 56 1.41 3.25 1.04
N GLN A 57 1.85 2.53 0.00
CA GLN A 57 1.57 2.91 -1.40
C GLN A 57 0.07 2.87 -1.73
N CYS A 58 -0.68 1.94 -1.11
CA CYS A 58 -2.09 1.80 -1.40
C CYS A 58 -2.98 2.79 -0.63
N LEU A 59 -2.72 3.02 0.66
CA LEU A 59 -3.63 3.80 1.51
C LEU A 59 -3.25 5.28 1.55
N PHE A 60 -1.98 5.63 1.37
CA PHE A 60 -1.54 7.02 1.48
C PHE A 60 -1.69 7.73 0.15
N ASN A 61 -2.32 8.90 0.20
CA ASN A 61 -2.36 9.84 -0.91
C ASN A 61 -1.47 11.06 -0.56
N PRO A 62 -0.37 11.30 -1.30
CA PRO A 62 0.56 12.39 -0.99
C PRO A 62 -0.01 13.78 -1.33
N GLN A 63 -1.13 13.86 -2.04
CA GLN A 63 -1.80 15.10 -2.42
C GLN A 63 -2.97 15.45 -1.47
N SER A 64 -3.43 14.51 -0.64
CA SER A 64 -4.58 14.73 0.24
C SER A 64 -4.52 13.89 1.51
N PHE A 65 -4.33 14.58 2.64
CA PHE A 65 -4.49 14.01 3.98
C PHE A 65 -5.90 13.43 4.17
N THR A 66 -6.95 14.19 3.81
CA THR A 66 -8.33 13.75 3.95
C THR A 66 -8.58 12.44 3.19
N GLN A 67 -8.08 12.33 1.95
CA GLN A 67 -8.24 11.10 1.17
C GLN A 67 -7.43 9.94 1.78
N THR A 68 -6.29 10.21 2.41
CA THR A 68 -5.54 9.18 3.17
C THR A 68 -6.36 8.65 4.35
N VAL A 69 -6.98 9.54 5.13
CA VAL A 69 -7.86 9.15 6.24
C VAL A 69 -9.06 8.34 5.73
N GLU A 70 -9.70 8.77 4.64
CA GLU A 70 -10.78 8.02 4.00
C GLU A 70 -10.32 6.62 3.55
N ASN A 71 -9.14 6.51 2.94
CA ASN A 71 -8.58 5.24 2.50
C ASN A 71 -8.35 4.28 3.68
N ILE A 72 -7.76 4.76 4.78
CA ILE A 72 -7.53 3.98 6.00
C ILE A 72 -8.86 3.57 6.64
N PHE A 73 -9.83 4.48 6.71
CA PHE A 73 -11.16 4.20 7.24
C PHE A 73 -11.88 3.13 6.41
N HIS A 74 -11.80 3.21 5.09
CA HIS A 74 -12.33 2.18 4.21
C HIS A 74 -11.64 0.83 4.36
N PHE A 75 -10.31 0.83 4.49
CA PHE A 75 -9.56 -0.38 4.79
C PHE A 75 -10.00 -1.02 6.12
N SER A 76 -10.33 -0.22 7.14
CA SER A 76 -10.82 -0.75 8.41
C SER A 76 -12.10 -1.59 8.27
N PHE A 77 -13.02 -1.22 7.37
CA PHE A 77 -14.20 -2.03 7.08
C PHE A 77 -13.85 -3.34 6.37
N MET A 78 -12.85 -3.32 5.49
CA MET A 78 -12.38 -4.54 4.84
C MET A 78 -11.80 -5.53 5.84
N VAL A 79 -11.06 -5.03 6.83
CA VAL A 79 -10.56 -5.83 7.96
C VAL A 79 -11.70 -6.34 8.82
N LYS A 80 -12.64 -5.47 9.21
CA LYS A 80 -13.83 -5.84 9.99
C LYS A 80 -14.66 -6.94 9.30
N ASN A 81 -14.79 -6.88 7.97
CA ASN A 81 -15.54 -7.86 7.18
C ASN A 81 -14.72 -9.10 6.82
N GLY A 82 -13.50 -9.26 7.33
CA GLY A 82 -12.64 -10.43 7.08
C GLY A 82 -12.12 -10.54 5.64
N SER A 83 -12.18 -9.46 4.85
CA SER A 83 -11.77 -9.45 3.43
C SER A 83 -10.33 -8.97 3.19
N ALA A 84 -9.68 -8.44 4.23
CA ALA A 84 -8.28 -8.07 4.21
C ALA A 84 -7.69 -8.09 5.63
N GLY A 85 -6.37 -8.20 5.73
CA GLY A 85 -5.60 -8.06 6.97
C GLY A 85 -4.41 -7.14 6.76
N ILE A 86 -3.81 -6.69 7.86
CA ILE A 86 -2.56 -5.92 7.84
C ILE A 86 -1.51 -6.64 8.67
N LYS A 87 -0.28 -6.67 8.17
CA LYS A 87 0.89 -7.15 8.91
C LYS A 87 2.08 -6.25 8.68
N VAL A 88 3.03 -6.27 9.60
CA VAL A 88 4.31 -5.58 9.45
C VAL A 88 5.34 -6.62 9.07
N GLU A 89 5.86 -6.52 7.85
CA GLU A 89 6.86 -7.46 7.35
C GLU A 89 8.11 -6.73 6.85
N ARG A 90 9.24 -7.43 6.89
CA ARG A 90 10.48 -6.95 6.29
C ARG A 90 10.43 -7.27 4.80
N ASN A 91 10.94 -6.35 3.98
CA ASN A 91 11.10 -6.64 2.56
C ASN A 91 12.05 -7.86 2.41
N PRO A 92 11.58 -8.98 1.84
CA PRO A 92 12.34 -10.22 1.79
C PRO A 92 13.59 -10.14 0.90
N PHE A 93 13.68 -9.13 0.04
CA PHE A 93 14.78 -8.93 -0.91
C PHE A 93 15.89 -8.02 -0.39
N VAL A 94 15.75 -7.49 0.83
CA VAL A 94 16.83 -6.74 1.46
C VAL A 94 17.63 -7.71 2.33
N ARG A 95 18.95 -7.78 2.11
CA ARG A 95 19.87 -8.70 2.81
C ARG A 95 19.66 -8.64 4.32
N GLN A 96 19.87 -9.77 5.01
CA GLN A 96 19.87 -9.83 6.47
C GLN A 96 20.76 -8.71 7.05
N GLY A 97 20.29 -8.00 8.07
CA GLY A 97 20.89 -6.74 8.56
C GLY A 97 20.44 -5.41 7.90
N GLY A 98 19.94 -5.42 6.65
CA GLY A 98 19.37 -4.22 5.99
C GLY A 98 17.85 -4.27 5.72
N GLY A 99 17.15 -3.15 5.89
CA GLY A 99 15.76 -2.97 5.43
C GLY A 99 14.76 -2.68 6.56
N SER A 100 14.01 -1.59 6.41
CA SER A 100 12.95 -1.21 7.35
C SER A 100 11.75 -2.15 7.22
N LYS A 101 11.10 -2.48 8.35
CA LYS A 101 9.82 -3.20 8.33
C LYS A 101 8.75 -2.25 7.82
N THR A 102 7.91 -2.72 6.92
CA THR A 102 6.83 -1.91 6.32
C THR A 102 5.48 -2.58 6.52
N PRO A 103 4.40 -1.81 6.72
CA PRO A 103 3.07 -2.37 6.79
C PRO A 103 2.62 -2.84 5.40
N THR A 104 2.08 -4.04 5.34
CA THR A 104 1.56 -4.67 4.12
C THR A 104 0.14 -5.16 4.34
N ILE A 105 -0.70 -4.97 3.33
CA ILE A 105 -2.05 -5.48 3.28
C ILE A 105 -2.02 -6.88 2.68
N ARG A 106 -2.65 -7.83 3.38
CA ARG A 106 -2.92 -9.17 2.89
C ARG A 106 -4.39 -9.25 2.49
N PRO A 107 -4.74 -9.42 1.21
CA PRO A 107 -6.10 -9.76 0.81
C PRO A 107 -6.50 -11.10 1.44
N ILE A 108 -7.74 -11.21 1.91
CA ILE A 108 -8.27 -12.47 2.46
C ILE A 108 -9.41 -12.93 1.53
N PRO A 109 -9.32 -14.11 0.92
CA PRO A 109 -10.42 -14.69 0.16
C PRO A 109 -11.67 -14.84 1.01
N ARG A 110 -12.85 -14.65 0.41
CA ARG A 110 -14.13 -14.80 1.15
C ARG A 110 -14.36 -16.21 1.66
N ASP A 111 -13.79 -17.21 0.98
CA ASP A 111 -13.95 -18.63 1.29
C ASP A 111 -12.76 -19.17 2.10
N CYS A 112 -12.13 -18.32 2.92
CA CYS A 112 -11.04 -18.77 3.78
C CYS A 112 -11.60 -19.60 4.93
N ASP A 113 -11.29 -20.90 4.96
CA ASP A 113 -11.78 -21.85 5.98
C ASP A 113 -11.42 -21.45 7.42
N ASN A 114 -10.31 -20.72 7.60
CA ASN A 114 -9.83 -20.22 8.88
C ASN A 114 -9.50 -18.72 8.80
N PRO A 115 -10.52 -17.83 8.87
CA PRO A 115 -10.26 -16.40 8.87
C PRO A 115 -9.47 -16.01 10.13
N PRO A 116 -8.53 -15.05 10.05
CA PRO A 116 -7.76 -14.60 11.21
C PRO A 116 -8.70 -14.06 12.30
N GLN A 117 -8.37 -14.30 13.56
CA GLN A 117 -9.13 -13.71 14.66
C GLN A 117 -9.11 -12.17 14.56
N PRO A 118 -10.26 -11.51 14.79
CA PRO A 118 -10.33 -10.06 14.74
C PRO A 118 -9.46 -9.44 15.83
N ARG A 119 -8.60 -8.50 15.44
CA ARG A 119 -7.75 -7.73 16.36
C ARG A 119 -8.01 -6.24 16.13
N GLN A 120 -7.95 -5.45 17.20
CA GLN A 120 -8.12 -3.99 17.13
C GLN A 120 -6.75 -3.31 17.14
N ALA A 121 -6.61 -2.24 16.36
CA ALA A 121 -5.49 -1.32 16.41
C ALA A 121 -6.03 0.11 16.58
N ILE A 122 -5.50 0.83 17.58
CA ILE A 122 -5.79 2.25 17.79
C ILE A 122 -4.58 3.02 17.26
N ILE A 123 -4.82 3.97 16.35
CA ILE A 123 -3.77 4.80 15.76
C ILE A 123 -4.07 6.28 16.01
N ALA A 124 -3.08 7.00 16.51
CA ALA A 124 -3.07 8.46 16.43
C ALA A 124 -2.43 8.84 15.09
N PHE A 125 -3.14 9.64 14.29
CA PHE A 125 -2.67 10.01 12.95
C PHE A 125 -3.12 11.42 12.60
N ASN A 126 -2.16 12.33 12.48
CA ASN A 126 -2.40 13.74 12.16
C ASN A 126 -1.71 14.16 10.85
N MET A 127 -1.88 15.43 10.46
CA MET A 127 -1.28 15.97 9.23
C MET A 127 0.25 16.00 9.25
N ALA A 128 0.89 16.18 10.40
CA ALA A 128 2.35 16.12 10.52
C ALA A 128 2.85 14.69 10.32
N ASP A 129 2.20 13.70 10.93
CA ASP A 129 2.52 12.28 10.73
C ASP A 129 2.39 11.89 9.26
N TRP A 130 1.30 12.31 8.61
CA TRP A 130 1.08 12.07 7.19
C TRP A 130 2.20 12.64 6.32
N ARG A 131 2.60 13.90 6.52
CA ARG A 131 3.70 14.51 5.75
C ARG A 131 5.02 13.79 5.99
N SER A 132 5.33 13.48 7.25
CA SER A 132 6.56 12.78 7.64
C SER A 132 6.62 11.40 7.01
N LEU A 133 5.51 10.66 7.00
CA LEU A 133 5.43 9.33 6.39
C LEU A 133 5.51 9.40 4.86
N CYS A 134 4.84 10.37 4.21
CA CYS A 134 4.98 10.58 2.78
C CYS A 134 6.43 10.89 2.38
N ALA A 135 7.14 11.71 3.16
CA ALA A 135 8.54 12.04 2.93
C ALA A 135 9.46 10.83 3.16
N ALA A 136 9.32 10.14 4.31
CA ALA A 136 10.17 9.02 4.70
C ALA A 136 10.07 7.85 3.71
N TYR A 137 8.86 7.57 3.22
CA TYR A 137 8.60 6.50 2.25
C TYR A 137 8.68 6.96 0.80
N LYS A 138 9.04 8.22 0.54
CA LYS A 138 9.13 8.83 -0.80
C LYS A 138 7.89 8.54 -1.66
N ILE A 139 6.71 8.76 -1.06
CA ILE A 139 5.43 8.51 -1.73
C ILE A 139 5.16 9.65 -2.70
N ASP A 140 5.40 9.41 -3.98
CA ASP A 140 5.12 10.35 -5.07
C ASP A 140 3.72 10.14 -5.67
N LYS A 141 3.23 8.90 -5.64
CA LYS A 141 1.93 8.48 -6.20
C LYS A 141 1.21 7.50 -5.27
N SER A 142 -0.11 7.52 -5.36
CA SER A 142 -1.00 6.57 -4.66
C SER A 142 -1.58 5.58 -5.65
N ASP A 143 -1.66 4.30 -5.28
CA ASP A 143 -2.35 3.29 -6.09
C ASP A 143 -3.85 3.57 -6.20
N VAL A 144 -4.43 4.21 -5.17
CA VAL A 144 -5.80 4.70 -5.20
C VAL A 144 -5.81 6.07 -5.87
N PRO A 145 -6.51 6.24 -7.02
CA PRO A 145 -6.49 7.49 -7.76
C PRO A 145 -6.91 8.70 -6.92
N HIS A 146 -6.24 9.83 -7.13
CA HIS A 146 -6.63 11.09 -6.50
C HIS A 146 -8.01 11.52 -7.00
N ARG A 147 -8.88 11.97 -6.08
CA ARG A 147 -10.23 12.38 -6.43
C ARG A 147 -10.22 13.83 -6.92
N THR A 148 -10.49 14.06 -8.20
CA THR A 148 -10.75 15.40 -8.73
C THR A 148 -12.19 15.79 -8.36
N GLY A 149 -12.38 16.78 -7.46
CA GLY A 149 -13.71 17.30 -7.12
C GLY A 149 -14.03 17.45 -5.63
N SER A 150 -13.06 17.40 -4.72
CA SER A 150 -13.27 18.02 -3.40
C SER A 150 -13.39 19.54 -3.61
N LYS A 151 -14.49 20.15 -3.14
CA LYS A 151 -14.75 21.60 -3.16
C LYS A 151 -13.79 22.38 -2.23
N HIS A 152 -12.51 22.08 -2.27
CA HIS A 152 -11.43 22.87 -1.68
C HIS A 152 -10.45 23.28 -2.78
N THR A 153 -10.97 23.70 -3.93
CA THR A 153 -10.21 24.37 -4.97
C THR A 153 -10.36 25.88 -4.83
N LYS A 154 -9.34 26.49 -4.22
CA LYS A 154 -8.84 27.86 -4.45
C LYS A 154 -9.84 29.01 -4.21
N LYS A 155 -9.83 29.55 -2.99
CA LYS A 155 -10.25 30.95 -2.75
C LYS A 155 -9.31 31.85 -3.56
N GLY A 156 -9.88 32.63 -4.47
CA GLY A 156 -9.16 33.34 -5.54
C GLY A 156 -8.06 34.26 -5.03
N ARG A 157 -6.90 34.20 -5.69
CA ARG A 157 -6.02 35.36 -5.80
C ARG A 157 -6.60 36.20 -6.94
N ASN A 158 -7.28 37.29 -6.58
CA ASN A 158 -7.63 38.32 -7.54
C ASN A 158 -6.33 38.81 -8.19
N SER A 159 -6.19 38.57 -9.49
CA SER A 159 -5.22 39.28 -10.33
C SER A 159 -5.65 40.73 -10.37
N VAL A 160 -4.89 41.60 -9.71
CA VAL A 160 -4.99 43.05 -9.88
C VAL A 160 -4.58 43.35 -11.33
N ALA A 161 -5.48 43.98 -12.09
CA ALA A 161 -5.22 44.40 -13.45
C ALA A 161 -4.07 45.44 -13.50
N PRO A 162 -3.23 45.47 -14.54
CA PRO A 162 -2.21 46.49 -14.65
C PRO A 162 -2.85 47.84 -15.05
N LEU A 163 -2.38 48.91 -14.42
CA LEU A 163 -2.77 50.29 -14.70
C LEU A 163 -2.32 50.69 -16.12
N PRO A 164 -3.14 51.44 -16.89
CA PRO A 164 -2.71 52.02 -18.15
C PRO A 164 -1.75 53.20 -17.93
N HIS A 165 -0.87 53.38 -18.92
CA HIS A 165 0.27 54.30 -18.96
C HIS A 165 -0.03 55.77 -18.63
#